data_AF-A0A4P6M2R0-F1
#
_entry.id   AF-A0A4P6M2R0-F1
#
_cell.length_a   1.000
_cell.length_b   1.000
_cell.length_c   1.000
_cell.angle_alpha   90.00
_cell.angle_beta   90.00
_cell.angle_gamma   90.00
#
_symmetry.space_group_name_H-M   'P 1'
#
loop_
_entity.id
_entity.type
_entity.pdbx_description
1 polymer ?
#
loop_
_entity_poly.entity_id
_entity_poly.type
_entity_poly.pdbx_seq_one_letter_code
_entity_poly.pdbx_strand_id
1 'polypeptide(L)'
;MNEFSDECLLTFLQKQGQLFAEPVAETVEEAEAFLEDCMAVVVDSIEEVRDYFEENGMDVDGMSLDEIEEASEVFPLPNGQYLIVEG
;
A
#
# COMPACT_ATOMS: atom_id res chain seq x y z
N MET A 1 13.99 12.97 -5.58
CA MET A 1 13.01 13.24 -4.51
C MET A 1 12.59 11.86 -4.08
N ASN A 2 12.70 11.53 -2.81
CA ASN A 2 12.22 10.23 -2.33
C ASN A 2 10.71 10.26 -2.50
N GLU A 3 10.17 9.36 -3.33
CA GLU A 3 8.73 9.29 -3.61
C GLU A 3 7.96 8.80 -2.38
N PHE A 4 8.63 8.03 -1.53
CA PHE A 4 8.10 7.51 -0.28
C PHE A 4 8.80 8.12 0.94
N SER A 5 8.05 8.31 2.02
CA SER A 5 8.62 8.72 3.30
C SER A 5 9.29 7.54 4.01
N ASP A 6 10.25 7.83 4.90
CA ASP A 6 10.88 6.79 5.73
C ASP A 6 9.84 5.97 6.51
N GLU A 7 8.78 6.62 7.01
CA GLU A 7 7.69 5.95 7.73
C GLU A 7 6.90 4.99 6.81
N CYS A 8 6.69 5.37 5.55
CA CYS A 8 6.04 4.52 4.55
C CYS A 8 6.89 3.27 4.26
N LEU A 9 8.18 3.46 3.98
CA LEU A 9 9.12 2.37 3.70
C LEU A 9 9.25 1.40 4.88
N LEU A 10 9.36 1.94 6.09
CA LEU A 10 9.42 1.13 7.31
C LEU A 10 8.11 0.36 7.56
N THR A 11 6.96 0.97 7.26
CA THR A 11 5.66 0.30 7.40
C THR A 11 5.53 -0.86 6.43
N PHE A 12 5.90 -0.64 5.17
CA PHE A 12 5.93 -1.70 4.16
C PHE A 12 6.86 -2.84 4.59
N LEU A 13 8.11 -2.56 4.96
CA LEU A 13 9.06 -3.59 5.39
C LEU A 13 8.55 -4.47 6.54
N GLN A 14 7.86 -3.87 7.51
CA GLN A 14 7.34 -4.58 8.68
C GLN A 14 6.09 -5.40 8.35
N LYS A 15 5.27 -4.92 7.40
CA LYS A 15 3.96 -5.49 7.10
C LYS A 15 3.90 -6.24 5.76
N GLN A 16 4.96 -6.26 4.96
CA GLN A 16 4.99 -6.90 3.63
C GLN A 16 4.50 -8.35 3.65
N GLY A 17 4.61 -9.04 4.79
CA GLY A 17 4.07 -10.38 5.00
C GLY A 17 2.53 -10.50 4.88
N GLN A 18 1.79 -9.38 4.88
CA GLN A 18 0.34 -9.37 4.65
C GLN A 18 -0.01 -9.59 3.16
N LEU A 19 0.91 -9.22 2.26
CA LEU A 19 0.74 -9.30 0.81
C LEU A 19 1.61 -10.42 0.22
N PHE A 20 2.85 -10.54 0.68
CA PHE A 20 3.83 -11.50 0.17
C PHE A 20 4.14 -12.61 1.18
N ALA A 21 4.21 -13.85 0.70
CA ALA A 21 4.53 -15.00 1.57
C ALA A 21 6.01 -15.02 2.03
N GLU A 22 6.90 -14.39 1.28
CA GLU A 22 8.32 -14.24 1.57
C GLU A 22 8.69 -12.75 1.48
N PRO A 23 9.69 -12.29 2.26
CA PRO A 23 10.11 -10.89 2.21
C PRO A 23 10.65 -10.55 0.82
N VAL A 24 10.07 -9.53 0.19
CA VAL A 24 10.51 -8.96 -1.10
C VAL A 24 11.60 -7.91 -0.92
N ALA A 25 11.72 -7.35 0.28
CA ALA A 25 12.77 -6.40 0.66
C ALA A 25 13.25 -6.64 2.10
N GLU A 26 14.55 -6.50 2.34
CA GLU A 26 15.17 -6.60 3.67
C GLU A 26 15.66 -5.24 4.20
N THR A 27 15.85 -4.26 3.32
CA THR A 27 16.37 -2.91 3.64
C THR A 27 15.45 -1.80 3.15
N VAL A 28 15.62 -0.59 3.68
CA VAL A 28 14.82 0.59 3.30
C VAL A 28 15.03 0.92 1.82
N GLU A 29 16.27 0.81 1.36
CA GLU A 29 16.64 1.03 -0.04
C GLU A 29 16.04 -0.01 -0.98
N GLU A 30 15.98 -1.29 -0.57
CA GLU A 30 15.29 -2.33 -1.34
C GLU A 30 13.77 -2.15 -1.35
N ALA A 31 13.19 -1.71 -0.23
CA ALA A 31 11.77 -1.39 -0.15
C ALA A 31 11.41 -0.22 -1.07
N GLU A 32 12.22 0.83 -1.09
CA GLU A 32 12.02 1.98 -1.99
C GLU A 32 12.06 1.54 -3.45
N ALA A 33 13.10 0.79 -3.84
CA ALA A 33 13.22 0.27 -5.20
C ALA A 33 12.04 -0.66 -5.58
N PHE A 34 11.60 -1.51 -4.66
CA PHE A 34 10.47 -2.41 -4.89
C PHE A 34 9.16 -1.64 -5.10
N LEU A 35 8.88 -0.65 -4.24
CA LEU A 35 7.66 0.14 -4.32
C LEU A 35 7.64 1.02 -5.59
N GLU A 36 8.79 1.56 -6.00
CA GLU A 36 8.94 2.28 -7.27
C GLU A 36 8.67 1.34 -8.47
N ASP A 37 9.25 0.13 -8.46
CA ASP A 37 9.05 -0.86 -9.53
C ASP A 37 7.60 -1.37 -9.60
N CYS A 38 6.94 -1.53 -8.44
CA CYS A 38 5.53 -1.91 -8.32
C CYS A 38 4.55 -0.75 -8.59
N MET A 39 5.04 0.47 -8.87
CA MET A 39 4.23 1.67 -9.04
C MET A 39 3.26 1.90 -7.86
N ALA A 40 3.74 1.63 -6.65
CA ALA A 40 2.94 1.80 -5.45
C ALA A 40 2.53 3.26 -5.25
N VAL A 41 1.34 3.47 -4.67
CA VAL A 41 0.74 4.81 -4.54
C VAL A 41 0.43 5.11 -3.09
N VAL A 42 0.69 6.34 -2.65
CA VAL A 42 0.27 6.84 -1.34
C VAL A 42 -0.91 7.80 -1.52
N VAL A 43 -1.99 7.55 -0.80
CA VAL A 43 -3.23 8.33 -0.83
C VAL A 43 -3.57 8.87 0.57
N ASP A 44 -4.37 9.93 0.63
CA ASP A 44 -4.63 10.67 1.87
C ASP A 44 -5.82 10.13 2.68
N SER A 45 -6.64 9.24 2.11
CA SER A 45 -7.84 8.70 2.76
C SER A 45 -8.25 7.32 2.23
N ILE A 46 -9.07 6.61 3.01
CA ILE A 46 -9.60 5.29 2.62
C ILE A 46 -10.57 5.40 1.44
N GLU A 47 -11.25 6.53 1.27
CA GLU A 47 -12.06 6.81 0.10
C GLU A 47 -11.22 6.88 -1.17
N GLU A 48 -10.02 7.47 -1.12
CA GLU A 48 -9.09 7.48 -2.26
C GLU A 48 -8.54 6.07 -2.58
N VAL A 49 -8.39 5.20 -1.57
CA VAL A 49 -8.06 3.79 -1.81
C VAL A 49 -9.17 3.09 -2.61
N ARG A 50 -10.43 3.30 -2.23
CA ARG A 50 -11.57 2.76 -2.97
C ARG A 50 -11.59 3.28 -4.40
N ASP A 51 -11.43 4.58 -4.57
CA ASP A 51 -11.46 5.21 -5.90
C ASP A 51 -10.30 4.68 -6.77
N TYR A 52 -9.11 4.47 -6.20
CA TYR A 52 -7.98 3.82 -6.88
C TYR A 52 -8.33 2.39 -7.34
N PHE A 53 -8.96 1.59 -6.49
CA PHE A 53 -9.40 0.24 -6.85
C PHE A 53 -10.46 0.22 -7.96
N GLU A 54 -11.44 1.12 -7.89
CA GLU A 54 -12.45 1.28 -8.94
C GLU A 54 -11.81 1.69 -10.28
N GLU A 55 -10.87 2.64 -10.27
CA GLU A 55 -10.13 3.08 -11.46
C GLU A 55 -9.28 1.97 -12.07
N ASN A 56 -8.71 1.09 -11.24
CA ASN A 56 -7.96 -0.09 -11.67
C ASN A 56 -8.84 -1.31 -12.02
N GLY A 57 -10.17 -1.15 -11.98
CA GLY A 57 -11.13 -2.16 -12.42
C GLY A 57 -11.40 -3.27 -11.39
N MET A 58 -11.06 -3.04 -10.12
CA MET A 58 -11.48 -3.91 -9.02
C MET A 58 -12.96 -3.66 -8.70
N ASP A 59 -13.72 -4.74 -8.51
CA ASP A 59 -15.13 -4.67 -8.13
C ASP A 59 -15.26 -4.38 -6.62
N VAL A 60 -15.29 -3.09 -6.28
CA VAL A 60 -15.49 -2.59 -4.91
C VAL A 60 -16.95 -2.21 -4.62
N ASP A 61 -17.87 -2.51 -5.55
CA ASP A 61 -19.28 -2.15 -5.40
C ASP A 61 -19.92 -2.93 -4.25
N GLY A 62 -20.36 -2.19 -3.23
CA GLY A 62 -20.99 -2.76 -2.04
C GLY A 62 -20.03 -3.21 -0.94
N MET A 63 -18.70 -3.05 -1.13
CA MET A 63 -17.73 -3.18 -0.06
C MET A 63 -17.80 -1.98 0.88
N SER A 64 -17.68 -2.23 2.18
CA SER A 64 -17.48 -1.20 3.18
C SER A 64 -16.04 -0.69 3.18
N LEU A 65 -15.81 0.53 3.69
CA LEU A 65 -14.46 1.08 3.81
C LEU A 65 -13.58 0.22 4.72
N ASP A 66 -14.15 -0.38 5.77
CA ASP A 66 -13.45 -1.31 6.66
C ASP A 66 -12.97 -2.56 5.89
N GLU A 67 -13.80 -3.13 5.02
CA GLU A 67 -13.42 -4.28 4.18
C GLU A 67 -12.32 -3.92 3.17
N ILE A 68 -12.31 -2.69 2.67
CA ILE A 68 -11.25 -2.18 1.78
C ILE A 68 -9.95 -1.95 2.56
N GLU A 69 -10.04 -1.41 3.78
CA GLU A 69 -8.88 -1.19 4.65
C GLU A 69 -8.22 -2.51 5.08
N GLU A 70 -8.99 -3.59 5.16
CA GLU A 70 -8.52 -4.95 5.47
C GLU A 70 -7.88 -5.68 4.27
N ALA A 71 -7.88 -5.10 3.06
CA ALA A 71 -7.25 -5.70 1.88
C ALA A 71 -5.72 -5.82 2.06
N SER A 72 -5.15 -6.93 1.58
CA SER A 72 -3.71 -7.21 1.69
C SER A 72 -2.85 -6.16 0.97
N GLU A 73 -3.36 -5.57 -0.10
CA GLU A 73 -2.73 -4.52 -0.89
C GLU A 73 -2.70 -3.16 -0.18
N VAL A 74 -3.46 -2.99 0.91
CA VAL A 74 -3.64 -1.71 1.61
C VAL A 74 -2.83 -1.67 2.91
N PHE A 75 -1.97 -0.67 3.02
CA PHE A 75 -1.06 -0.46 4.14
C PHE A 75 -1.39 0.86 4.84
N PRO A 76 -2.14 0.83 5.97
CA PRO A 76 -2.38 2.02 6.77
C PRO A 76 -1.08 2.56 7.37
N LEU A 77 -0.82 3.85 7.12
CA LEU A 77 0.38 4.55 7.59
C LEU A 77 0.11 5.30 8.91
N PRO A 78 1.12 5.47 9.79
CA PRO A 78 0.95 6.13 11.09
C PRO A 78 0.47 7.59 11.02
N ASN A 79 0.69 8.24 9.88
CA ASN A 79 0.30 9.62 9.62
C ASN A 79 -1.15 9.76 9.12
N GLY A 80 -1.89 8.65 8.99
CA GLY A 80 -3.28 8.62 8.51
C GLY A 80 -3.42 8.48 6.99
N GLN A 81 -2.32 8.39 6.25
CA GLN A 81 -2.32 8.06 4.83
C GLN A 81 -2.37 6.54 4.62
N TYR A 82 -2.53 6.12 3.36
CA TYR A 82 -2.56 4.72 2.97
C TYR A 82 -1.58 4.48 1.82
N LEU A 83 -0.76 3.45 1.94
CA LEU A 83 0.07 2.94 0.85
C LEU A 83 -0.69 1.78 0.18
N ILE A 84 -0.78 1.81 -1.15
CA ILE A 84 -1.40 0.77 -1.97
C ILE A 84 -0.29 0.10 -2.79
N VAL A 85 -0.17 -1.22 -2.67
CA VAL A 85 0.85 -2.03 -3.34
C VAL A 85 0.19 -3.17 -4.09
N GLU A 86 0.43 -3.27 -5.39
CA GLU A 86 -0.01 -4.41 -6.19
C GLU A 86 0.87 -5.65 -5.91
N GLY A 87 0.23 -6.81 -5.72
CA GLY A 87 0.88 -8.10 -5.39
C GLY A 87 1.15 -9.02 -6.58
#